data_AF-A0A0M3JKE2-F1
#
_entry.id   AF-A0A0M3JKE2-F1
#
_cell.length_a   1.000
_cell.length_b   1.000
_cell.length_c   1.000
_cell.angle_alpha   90.00
_cell.angle_beta   90.00
_cell.angle_gamma   90.00
#
_symmetry.space_group_name_H-M   'P 1'
#
loop_
_entity.id
_entity.type
_entity.pdbx_description
1 polymer ?
#
loop_
_entity_poly.entity_id
_entity_poly.type
_entity_poly.pdbx_seq_one_letter_code
_entity_poly.pdbx_strand_id
1 'polypeptide(L)'
;MEENGLKGAEKLPLGFTFSFPVNQEGLDVGKLIHWSKGFNATGVQGQDVVKLLKEACARRGVSSPNQSSSFIDLDMDIDVVAILNDTVGTLLACAFKENSCQIGVILGTGTNACYMEKLSNCPKLRKLHLEKDNFPKEVRLAMVYLKFLMEFNDELDK
;
A
#
# COMPACT_ATOMS: atom_id res chain seq x y z
N MET A 1 -13.08 17.29 3.28
CA MET A 1 -12.39 18.18 2.31
C MET A 1 -11.83 19.41 3.03
N GLU A 2 -12.65 20.21 3.73
CA GLU A 2 -12.19 21.43 4.44
C GLU A 2 -11.30 21.15 5.67
N GLU A 3 -11.69 20.22 6.53
CA GLU A 3 -11.01 19.95 7.80
C GLU A 3 -9.57 19.41 7.65
N ASN A 4 -9.26 18.82 6.48
CA ASN A 4 -7.93 18.28 6.16
C ASN A 4 -7.13 19.18 5.21
N GLY A 5 -7.57 20.43 4.95
CA GLY A 5 -6.88 21.34 4.02
C GLY A 5 -6.91 20.88 2.55
N LEU A 6 -7.81 19.97 2.18
CA LEU A 6 -7.92 19.40 0.84
C LEU A 6 -8.86 20.20 -0.08
N LYS A 7 -9.46 21.30 0.42
CA LYS A 7 -10.32 22.17 -0.39
C LYS A 7 -9.42 22.98 -1.35
N GLY A 8 -9.47 22.67 -2.64
CA GLY A 8 -8.65 23.31 -3.68
C GLY A 8 -7.38 22.57 -4.06
N ALA A 9 -7.16 21.36 -3.53
CA ALA A 9 -6.07 20.50 -3.99
C ALA A 9 -6.36 20.02 -5.43
N GLU A 10 -5.42 20.30 -6.35
CA GLU A 10 -5.50 19.83 -7.74
C GLU A 10 -5.44 18.30 -7.83
N LYS A 11 -4.77 17.66 -6.87
CA LYS A 11 -4.67 16.21 -6.74
C LYS A 11 -4.99 15.72 -5.33
N LEU A 12 -5.68 14.59 -5.23
CA LEU A 12 -5.96 13.92 -3.96
C LEU A 12 -4.87 12.88 -3.66
N PRO A 13 -4.10 13.01 -2.56
CA PRO A 13 -3.16 11.99 -2.16
C PRO A 13 -3.89 10.73 -1.68
N LEU A 14 -3.51 9.57 -2.22
CA LEU A 14 -4.09 8.26 -1.89
C LEU A 14 -3.02 7.29 -1.38
N GLY A 15 -3.27 6.72 -0.21
CA GLY A 15 -2.61 5.49 0.25
C GLY A 15 -3.35 4.27 -0.29
N PHE A 16 -2.68 3.45 -1.09
CA PHE A 16 -3.25 2.26 -1.71
C PHE A 16 -2.91 0.99 -0.93
N THR A 17 -3.87 0.51 -0.13
CA THR A 17 -3.73 -0.77 0.56
C THR A 17 -3.98 -1.92 -0.41
N PHE A 18 -2.93 -2.67 -0.75
CA PHE A 18 -2.98 -3.80 -1.67
C PHE A 18 -2.38 -5.06 -1.01
N SER A 19 -3.21 -5.79 -0.26
CA SER A 19 -2.82 -6.97 0.54
C SER A 19 -2.65 -8.25 -0.30
N PHE A 20 -1.74 -8.20 -1.27
CA PHE A 20 -1.24 -9.35 -2.03
C PHE A 20 0.30 -9.36 -2.04
N PRO A 21 0.94 -10.50 -2.35
CA PRO A 21 2.38 -10.56 -2.51
C PRO A 21 2.87 -9.61 -3.62
N VAL A 22 3.65 -8.61 -3.26
CA VAL A 22 4.16 -7.58 -4.17
C VAL A 22 5.68 -7.48 -4.02
N ASN A 23 6.38 -7.40 -5.16
CA ASN A 23 7.75 -6.91 -5.20
C ASN A 23 7.70 -5.38 -5.17
N GLN A 24 7.88 -4.81 -3.98
CA GLN A 24 7.84 -3.36 -3.78
C GLN A 24 9.20 -2.75 -4.14
N GLU A 25 9.22 -1.96 -5.21
CA GLU A 25 10.44 -1.33 -5.75
C GLU A 25 10.55 0.15 -5.34
N GLY A 26 9.46 0.74 -4.85
CA GLY A 26 9.38 2.12 -4.37
C GLY A 26 8.20 2.32 -3.42
N LEU A 27 8.03 3.53 -2.90
CA LEU A 27 6.90 3.83 -2.01
C LEU A 27 5.57 3.71 -2.76
N ASP A 28 5.53 4.08 -4.03
CA ASP A 28 4.36 4.07 -4.92
C ASP A 28 4.55 3.12 -6.13
N VAL A 29 5.45 2.13 -6.03
CA VAL A 29 5.71 1.16 -7.10
C VAL A 29 5.69 -0.25 -6.53
N GLY A 30 4.77 -1.07 -7.02
CA GLY A 30 4.58 -2.43 -6.52
C GLY A 30 4.16 -3.40 -7.62
N LYS A 31 5.04 -4.36 -7.95
CA LYS A 31 4.73 -5.40 -8.93
C LYS A 31 4.10 -6.61 -8.27
N LEU A 32 2.89 -7.01 -8.72
CA LEU A 32 2.26 -8.24 -8.21
C LEU A 32 3.13 -9.46 -8.51
N ILE A 33 3.40 -10.30 -7.50
CA ILE A 33 4.12 -11.56 -7.69
C ILE A 33 3.14 -12.65 -8.14
N HIS A 34 2.13 -12.93 -7.32
CA HIS A 34 1.04 -13.85 -7.66
C HIS A 34 -0.23 -13.47 -6.91
N TRP A 35 -1.37 -13.92 -7.42
CA TRP A 35 -2.65 -13.77 -6.72
C TRP A 35 -2.79 -14.79 -5.58
N SER A 36 -3.65 -14.49 -4.63
CA SER A 36 -4.06 -15.38 -3.55
C SER A 36 -5.54 -15.15 -3.24
N LYS A 37 -6.09 -15.76 -2.18
CA LYS A 37 -7.47 -15.53 -1.71
C LYS A 37 -8.53 -15.81 -2.80
N GLY A 38 -8.26 -16.76 -3.70
CA GLY A 38 -9.16 -17.11 -4.81
C GLY A 38 -9.19 -16.13 -5.98
N PHE A 39 -8.37 -15.07 -5.97
CA PHE A 39 -8.24 -14.15 -7.11
C PHE A 39 -7.39 -14.76 -8.23
N ASN A 40 -7.74 -14.47 -9.47
CA ASN A 40 -6.96 -14.88 -10.64
C ASN A 40 -7.20 -13.95 -11.85
N ALA A 41 -6.92 -12.65 -11.69
CA ALA A 41 -7.06 -11.70 -12.79
C ALA A 41 -5.84 -11.79 -13.74
N THR A 42 -6.10 -12.09 -15.01
CA THR A 42 -5.07 -12.19 -16.03
C THR A 42 -4.45 -10.82 -16.35
N GLY A 43 -3.19 -10.82 -16.77
CA GLY A 43 -2.48 -9.60 -17.18
C GLY A 43 -2.02 -8.68 -16.04
N VAL A 44 -2.17 -9.08 -14.77
CA VAL A 44 -1.74 -8.27 -13.61
C VAL A 44 -0.44 -8.78 -12.98
N GLN A 45 -0.17 -10.08 -13.02
CA GLN A 45 1.08 -10.64 -12.47
C GLN A 45 2.30 -10.05 -13.19
N GLY A 46 3.30 -9.64 -12.43
CA GLY A 46 4.50 -8.93 -12.89
C GLY A 46 4.28 -7.44 -13.22
N GLN A 47 3.04 -6.94 -13.21
CA GLN A 47 2.72 -5.54 -13.51
C GLN A 47 2.67 -4.69 -12.24
N ASP A 48 2.99 -3.40 -12.39
CA ASP A 48 2.86 -2.41 -11.32
C ASP A 48 1.38 -2.07 -11.07
N VAL A 49 0.88 -2.47 -9.91
CA VAL A 49 -0.53 -2.31 -9.55
C VAL A 49 -0.92 -0.86 -9.28
N VAL A 50 0.05 0.00 -8.92
CA VAL A 50 -0.20 1.43 -8.76
C VAL A 50 -0.46 2.07 -10.12
N LYS A 51 0.38 1.75 -11.11
CA LYS A 51 0.17 2.17 -12.51
C LYS A 51 -1.18 1.70 -13.03
N LEU A 52 -1.53 0.43 -12.81
CA LEU A 52 -2.83 -0.11 -13.25
C LEU A 52 -4.03 0.61 -12.60
N LEU A 53 -3.92 0.97 -11.31
CA LEU A 53 -4.95 1.77 -10.63
C LEU A 53 -5.05 3.18 -11.22
N LYS A 54 -3.92 3.86 -11.42
CA LYS A 54 -3.87 5.20 -12.05
C LYS A 54 -4.52 5.19 -13.44
N GLU A 55 -4.17 4.20 -14.28
CA GLU A 55 -4.77 4.03 -15.60
C GLU A 55 -6.28 3.74 -15.53
N ALA A 56 -6.74 2.97 -14.55
CA ALA A 56 -8.16 2.70 -14.35
C ALA A 56 -8.95 3.95 -13.92
N CYS A 57 -8.37 4.79 -13.06
CA CYS A 57 -8.97 6.07 -12.67
C CYS A 57 -9.02 7.04 -13.86
N ALA A 58 -7.95 7.14 -14.64
CA ALA A 58 -7.92 7.97 -15.85
C ALA A 58 -9.00 7.57 -16.86
N ARG A 59 -9.24 6.26 -17.09
CA ARG A 59 -10.33 5.80 -17.95
C ARG A 59 -11.72 6.24 -17.47
N ARG A 60 -11.92 6.37 -16.15
CA ARG A 60 -13.18 6.88 -15.57
C ARG A 60 -13.30 8.40 -15.70
N GLY A 61 -12.25 9.16 -15.43
CA GLY A 61 -12.26 10.63 -15.50
C GLY A 61 -12.39 11.20 -16.93
N VAL A 62 -12.09 10.43 -17.97
CA VAL A 62 -12.22 10.87 -19.38
C VAL A 62 -13.68 10.73 -19.91
N SER A 63 -14.61 10.24 -19.10
CA SER A 63 -15.98 9.89 -19.54
C SER A 63 -17.06 10.86 -19.05
N SER A 64 -17.00 12.14 -19.43
CA SER A 64 -18.16 13.01 -19.78
C SER A 64 -18.00 14.47 -19.31
N PRO A 65 -17.84 15.44 -20.22
CA PRO A 65 -17.94 16.87 -19.90
C PRO A 65 -19.34 17.32 -19.42
N ASN A 66 -20.38 16.46 -19.48
CA ASN A 66 -21.78 16.87 -19.37
C ASN A 66 -22.68 15.88 -18.61
N GLN A 67 -22.16 15.06 -17.69
CA GLN A 67 -23.03 14.18 -16.90
C GLN A 67 -22.79 14.34 -15.41
N SER A 68 -23.60 15.21 -14.82
CA SER A 68 -23.82 15.27 -13.38
C SER A 68 -24.62 14.02 -13.00
N SER A 69 -23.93 13.00 -12.50
CA SER A 69 -24.57 11.84 -11.88
C SER A 69 -23.80 11.43 -10.63
N SER A 70 -24.36 11.87 -9.51
CA SER A 70 -24.25 11.37 -8.15
C SER A 70 -23.67 9.95 -8.01
N PHE A 71 -22.47 9.87 -7.44
CA PHE A 71 -22.16 9.22 -6.15
C PHE A 71 -20.63 9.18 -5.93
N ILE A 72 -19.84 9.38 -6.99
CA ILE A 72 -18.40 9.65 -6.93
C ILE A 72 -18.08 10.64 -8.08
N ASP A 73 -18.09 11.94 -7.80
CA ASP A 73 -17.57 12.95 -8.73
C ASP A 73 -16.04 12.81 -8.78
N LEU A 74 -15.55 11.93 -9.66
CA LEU A 74 -14.12 11.65 -9.83
C LEU A 74 -13.47 12.63 -10.85
N ASP A 75 -13.86 13.91 -10.81
CA ASP A 75 -13.15 15.02 -11.48
C ASP A 75 -11.82 15.37 -10.79
N MET A 76 -11.39 14.52 -9.84
CA MET A 76 -10.23 14.74 -8.99
C MET A 76 -9.10 13.82 -9.45
N ASP A 77 -7.98 14.41 -9.86
CA ASP A 77 -6.75 13.68 -10.18
C ASP A 77 -6.25 12.98 -8.90
N ILE A 78 -6.02 11.68 -8.96
CA ILE A 78 -5.57 10.88 -7.81
C ILE A 78 -4.07 10.71 -7.89
N ASP A 79 -3.37 11.15 -6.85
CA ASP A 79 -1.95 10.89 -6.69
C ASP A 79 -1.74 9.75 -5.69
N VAL A 80 -1.45 8.55 -6.20
CA VAL A 80 -1.08 7.42 -5.32
C VAL A 80 0.32 7.67 -4.80
N VAL A 81 0.41 8.08 -3.53
CA VAL A 81 1.66 8.45 -2.86
C VAL A 81 2.33 7.28 -2.14
N ALA A 82 1.57 6.22 -1.85
CA ALA A 82 2.09 5.04 -1.19
C ALA A 82 1.27 3.78 -1.50
N ILE A 83 1.96 2.65 -1.64
CA ILE A 83 1.39 1.30 -1.58
C ILE A 83 1.79 0.65 -0.25
N LEU A 84 0.82 0.00 0.40
CA LEU A 84 1.01 -0.66 1.70
C LEU A 84 0.15 -1.92 1.81
N ASN A 85 0.42 -2.75 2.81
CA ASN A 85 -0.47 -3.85 3.20
C ASN A 85 -1.36 -3.46 4.40
N ASP A 86 -2.36 -4.28 4.68
CA ASP A 86 -3.29 -4.12 5.81
C ASP A 86 -2.63 -3.95 7.19
N THR A 87 -1.56 -4.67 7.45
CA THR A 87 -0.87 -4.69 8.75
C THR A 87 -0.08 -3.39 8.96
N VAL A 88 0.55 -2.89 7.89
CA VAL A 88 1.17 -1.55 7.84
C VAL A 88 0.11 -0.46 8.05
N GLY A 89 -1.04 -0.59 7.38
CA GLY A 89 -2.17 0.33 7.55
C GLY A 89 -2.71 0.33 8.98
N THR A 90 -2.71 -0.85 9.63
CA THR A 90 -3.10 -1.01 11.04
C THR A 90 -2.15 -0.26 11.97
N LEU A 91 -0.82 -0.37 11.74
CA LEU A 91 0.17 0.41 12.50
C LEU A 91 -0.06 1.91 12.29
N LEU A 92 -0.17 2.36 11.03
CA LEU A 92 -0.31 3.78 10.71
C LEU A 92 -1.60 4.40 11.27
N ALA A 93 -2.71 3.66 11.28
CA ALA A 93 -3.96 4.13 11.86
C ALA A 93 -3.85 4.41 13.36
N CYS A 94 -3.07 3.60 14.08
CA CYS A 94 -2.78 3.82 15.51
C CYS A 94 -1.73 4.93 15.68
N ALA A 95 -0.63 4.87 14.93
CA ALA A 95 0.46 5.83 14.98
C ALA A 95 0.03 7.27 14.68
N PHE A 96 -1.01 7.45 13.87
CA PHE A 96 -1.61 8.76 13.60
C PHE A 96 -2.16 9.44 14.86
N LYS A 97 -2.64 8.66 15.83
CA LYS A 97 -3.17 9.17 17.11
C LYS A 97 -2.12 9.09 18.22
N GLU A 98 -1.33 8.04 18.22
CA GLU A 98 -0.37 7.70 19.27
C GLU A 98 1.01 7.46 18.66
N ASN A 99 1.85 8.49 18.67
CA ASN A 99 3.18 8.45 18.06
C ASN A 99 4.12 7.42 18.70
N SER A 100 3.79 6.89 19.88
CA SER A 100 4.55 5.80 20.51
C SER A 100 4.20 4.41 19.95
N CYS A 101 3.24 4.28 19.04
CA CYS A 101 2.90 3.01 18.43
C CYS A 101 4.03 2.53 17.50
N GLN A 102 4.62 1.35 17.80
CA GLN A 102 5.76 0.81 17.05
C GLN A 102 5.47 -0.53 16.37
N ILE A 103 4.34 -1.19 16.67
CA ILE A 103 4.01 -2.53 16.19
C ILE A 103 2.54 -2.57 15.75
N GLY A 104 2.29 -3.10 14.56
CA GLY A 104 0.95 -3.45 14.08
C GLY A 104 0.82 -4.97 13.97
N VAL A 105 -0.26 -5.53 14.48
CA VAL A 105 -0.53 -6.99 14.43
C VAL A 105 -1.96 -7.22 13.97
N ILE A 106 -2.14 -8.16 13.05
CA ILE A 106 -3.45 -8.69 12.66
C ILE A 106 -3.55 -10.10 13.23
N LEU A 107 -4.59 -10.36 14.02
CA LEU A 107 -4.94 -11.68 14.55
C LEU A 107 -6.37 -12.03 14.09
N GLY A 108 -6.47 -12.72 12.96
CA GLY A 108 -7.75 -13.15 12.38
C GLY A 108 -7.63 -14.49 11.66
N THR A 109 -8.33 -14.66 10.54
CA THR A 109 -8.21 -15.87 9.69
C THR A 109 -6.78 -16.10 9.23
N GLY A 110 -6.03 -15.02 8.99
CA GLY A 110 -4.58 -15.03 8.88
C GLY A 110 -3.97 -14.18 9.99
N THR A 111 -2.66 -14.33 10.17
CA THR A 111 -1.89 -13.51 11.11
C THR A 111 -0.70 -12.89 10.42
N ASN A 112 -0.43 -11.63 10.75
CA ASN A 112 0.71 -10.87 10.23
C ASN A 112 1.11 -9.78 11.23
N ALA A 113 2.37 -9.38 11.20
CA ALA A 113 2.90 -8.33 12.05
C ALA A 113 3.86 -7.42 11.27
N CYS A 114 3.89 -6.16 11.64
CA CYS A 114 4.89 -5.20 11.17
C CYS A 114 5.38 -4.35 12.34
N TYR A 115 6.58 -3.80 12.22
CA TYR A 115 7.12 -2.91 13.25
C TYR A 115 8.06 -1.86 12.65
N MET A 116 8.35 -0.84 13.45
CA MET A 116 9.32 0.20 13.12
C MET A 116 10.74 -0.31 13.38
N GLU A 117 11.59 -0.31 12.36
CA GLU A 117 12.98 -0.78 12.46
C GLU A 117 13.96 0.29 11.96
N LYS A 118 15.16 0.31 12.54
CA LYS A 118 16.24 1.17 12.07
C LYS A 118 16.81 0.61 10.77
N LEU A 119 17.00 1.46 9.77
CA LEU A 119 17.60 1.05 8.48
C LEU A 119 18.98 0.38 8.65
N SER A 120 19.76 0.78 9.65
CA SER A 120 21.05 0.15 9.99
C SER A 120 20.93 -1.34 10.31
N ASN A 121 19.78 -1.77 10.82
CA ASN A 121 19.48 -3.16 11.18
C ASN A 121 18.90 -3.96 10.02
N CYS A 122 18.73 -3.35 8.83
CA CYS A 122 18.16 -3.98 7.64
C CYS A 122 19.21 -4.17 6.52
N PRO A 123 20.18 -5.11 6.65
CA PRO A 123 21.23 -5.35 5.66
C PRO A 123 20.76 -5.52 4.20
N LYS A 124 19.57 -6.10 4.01
CA LYS A 124 18.97 -6.37 2.70
C LYS A 124 18.57 -5.08 1.97
N LEU A 125 18.21 -4.03 2.70
CA LEU A 125 17.77 -2.75 2.16
C LEU A 125 18.95 -1.81 1.82
N ARG A 126 20.17 -2.11 2.27
CA ARG A 126 21.37 -1.27 1.99
C ARG A 126 21.61 -1.06 0.50
N LYS A 127 21.27 -2.05 -0.34
CA LYS A 127 21.42 -1.98 -1.81
C LYS A 127 20.55 -0.89 -2.45
N LEU A 128 19.49 -0.46 -1.78
CA LEU A 128 18.56 0.55 -2.25
C LEU A 128 19.05 1.99 -1.95
N HIS A 129 20.21 2.16 -1.29
CA HIS A 129 20.83 3.46 -0.96
C HIS A 129 19.90 4.44 -0.24
N LEU A 130 18.96 3.90 0.54
CA LEU A 130 17.91 4.61 1.27
C LEU A 130 18.42 5.64 2.29
N GLU A 131 19.70 5.57 2.66
CA GLU A 131 20.32 6.54 3.57
C GLU A 131 20.55 7.92 2.94
N LYS A 132 20.44 8.01 1.61
CA LYS A 132 20.72 9.23 0.83
C LYS A 132 19.47 10.05 0.49
N ASP A 133 18.28 9.55 0.80
CA ASP A 133 17.05 10.28 0.54
C ASP A 133 16.66 11.19 1.70
N ASN A 134 15.74 12.11 1.44
CA ASN A 134 15.32 13.14 2.39
C ASN A 134 14.25 12.65 3.39
N PHE A 135 14.00 11.34 3.46
CA PHE A 135 12.98 10.80 4.37
C PHE A 135 13.58 10.49 5.75
N PRO A 136 12.76 10.51 6.82
CA PRO A 136 13.25 10.20 8.16
C PRO A 136 13.79 8.77 8.22
N LYS A 137 15.00 8.62 8.77
CA LYS A 137 15.74 7.35 8.81
C LYS A 137 15.08 6.29 9.72
N GLU A 138 14.16 6.72 10.58
CA GLU A 138 13.35 5.89 11.46
C GLU A 138 11.97 5.57 10.87
N VAL A 139 11.51 6.30 9.84
CA VAL A 139 10.14 6.19 9.29
C VAL A 139 10.13 5.29 8.06
N ARG A 140 10.69 4.09 8.19
CA ARG A 140 10.53 3.05 7.17
C ARG A 140 10.09 1.78 7.87
N LEU A 141 8.77 1.54 7.81
CA LEU A 141 8.18 0.30 8.25
C LEU A 141 8.93 -0.85 7.57
N ALA A 142 9.63 -1.64 8.38
CA ALA A 142 10.02 -2.96 7.93
C ALA A 142 8.73 -3.76 7.83
N MET A 143 8.24 -3.95 6.60
CA MET A 143 7.32 -5.03 6.31
C MET A 143 8.08 -6.33 6.51
N VAL A 144 8.22 -6.75 7.77
CA VAL A 144 8.67 -8.11 8.06
C VAL A 144 7.51 -9.02 7.68
N TYR A 145 7.54 -9.48 6.43
CA TYR A 145 6.91 -10.74 6.09
C TYR A 145 7.54 -11.79 6.99
N LEU A 146 6.90 -12.09 8.13
CA LEU A 146 7.06 -13.40 8.72
C LEU A 146 6.47 -14.37 7.70
N LYS A 147 7.35 -14.89 6.82
CA LYS A 147 7.12 -16.02 5.92
C LYS A 147 6.61 -17.28 6.67
N PHE A 148 6.53 -17.23 7.99
CA PHE A 148 6.25 -18.35 8.87
C PHE A 148 4.79 -18.81 8.93
N LEU A 149 3.83 -18.06 8.37
CA LEU A 149 2.40 -18.39 8.54
C LEU A 149 1.58 -18.55 7.25
N MET A 150 2.18 -18.34 6.05
CA MET A 150 1.52 -18.77 4.81
C MET A 150 1.81 -20.24 4.46
N GLU A 151 2.90 -20.82 4.95
CA GLU A 151 3.19 -22.26 4.71
C GLU A 151 2.25 -23.19 5.52
N PHE A 152 1.57 -22.70 6.56
CA PHE A 152 0.61 -23.51 7.31
C PHE A 152 -0.78 -23.61 6.68
N ASN A 153 -1.12 -22.76 5.70
CA ASN A 153 -2.46 -22.78 5.11
C ASN A 153 -2.54 -23.65 3.84
N ASP A 154 -1.42 -23.96 3.19
CA ASP A 154 -1.37 -24.87 2.04
C ASP A 154 -1.27 -26.36 2.46
N GLU A 155 -1.00 -26.66 3.74
CA GLU A 155 -0.97 -28.03 4.28
C GLU A 155 -2.31 -28.49 4.89
N LEU A 156 -3.30 -27.59 5.03
CA LEU A 156 -4.62 -27.92 5.60
C LEU A 156 -5.73 -28.16 4.56
N ASP A 157 -5.44 -27.96 3.27
CA ASP A 157 -6.36 -28.21 2.14
C ASP A 157 -5.97 -29.47 1.32
N LYS A 158 -5.45 -30.52 1.98
CA LYS A 158 -5.24 -31.86 1.38
C LYS A 158 -5.89 -32.97 2.20
#